data_AF-A0A179UTP3-F1
#
_entry.id   AF-A0A179UTP3-F1
#
_cell.length_a   1.000
_cell.length_b   1.000
_cell.length_c   1.000
_cell.angle_alpha   90.00
_cell.angle_beta   90.00
_cell.angle_gamma   90.00
#
_symmetry.space_group_name_H-M   'P 1'
#
loop_
_entity.id
_entity.type
_entity.pdbx_description
1 polymer ?
#
loop_
_entity_poly.entity_id
_entity_poly.type
_entity_poly.pdbx_seq_one_letter_code
_entity_poly.pdbx_strand_id
1 'polypeptide(L)'
;MPTKQELNDWIRDPQGYTGGRWKYVVLRPGRTTFLTSATIHYAPRLPKGQTLMAGGHIPQWPNIERWMETMIAQMKNPDTTNEDMELTAGKYVKAVADLIHDRDKSIGDLDKETAREFFENVKVFQTLHWESAAKSSPQGIICQGKSLLLRLGGSPFLVREGRTDSKVVEFDNFSAS
;
A
#
# COMPACT_ATOMS: atom_id res chain seq x y z
N MET A 1 -18.45 -9.08 7.50
CA MET A 1 -17.15 -8.40 7.67
C MET A 1 -16.70 -8.57 9.10
N PRO A 2 -15.40 -8.74 9.36
CA PRO A 2 -14.88 -8.75 10.72
C PRO A 2 -15.16 -7.40 11.39
N THR A 3 -15.44 -7.42 12.67
CA THR A 3 -15.42 -6.25 13.55
C THR A 3 -13.98 -5.73 13.69
N LYS A 4 -13.81 -4.49 14.15
CA LYS A 4 -12.46 -3.94 14.43
C LYS A 4 -11.68 -4.81 15.42
N GLN A 5 -12.36 -5.36 16.43
CA GLN A 5 -11.74 -6.25 17.40
C GLN A 5 -11.27 -7.56 16.75
N GLU A 6 -12.13 -8.24 15.98
CA GLU A 6 -11.76 -9.46 15.26
C GLU A 6 -10.58 -9.22 14.30
N LEU A 7 -10.57 -8.08 13.61
CA LEU A 7 -9.44 -7.69 12.75
C LEU A 7 -8.15 -7.50 13.56
N ASN A 8 -8.20 -6.78 14.68
CA ASN A 8 -7.03 -6.53 15.52
C ASN A 8 -6.47 -7.82 16.13
N ASP A 9 -7.34 -8.74 16.53
CA ASP A 9 -6.94 -10.04 17.06
C ASP A 9 -6.33 -10.93 15.97
N TRP A 10 -6.87 -10.88 14.75
CA TRP A 10 -6.26 -11.56 13.60
C TRP A 10 -4.89 -10.96 13.22
N ILE A 11 -4.75 -9.63 13.20
CA ILE A 11 -3.46 -8.97 12.91
C ILE A 11 -2.37 -9.39 13.91
N ARG A 12 -2.74 -9.65 15.16
CA ARG A 12 -1.78 -10.05 16.23
C ARG A 12 -1.22 -11.45 16.03
N ASP A 13 -1.98 -12.35 15.42
CA ASP A 13 -1.61 -13.75 15.21
C ASP A 13 -2.27 -14.30 13.92
N PRO A 14 -1.84 -13.84 12.72
CA PRO A 14 -2.55 -14.18 11.48
C PRO A 14 -2.42 -15.67 11.10
N GLN A 15 -1.47 -16.39 11.67
CA GLN A 15 -1.26 -17.83 11.46
C GLN A 15 -2.01 -18.70 12.47
N GLY A 16 -2.21 -18.24 13.72
CA GLY A 16 -2.88 -18.98 14.79
C GLY A 16 -4.31 -18.52 15.10
N TYR A 17 -4.79 -17.44 14.49
CA TYR A 17 -6.13 -16.90 14.75
C TYR A 17 -7.26 -17.88 14.37
N THR A 18 -8.06 -18.26 15.37
CA THR A 18 -9.22 -19.16 15.24
C THR A 18 -10.56 -18.49 15.58
N GLY A 19 -10.53 -17.20 15.94
CA GLY A 19 -11.72 -16.44 16.34
C GLY A 19 -12.64 -16.07 15.18
N GLY A 20 -13.73 -15.37 15.51
CA GLY A 20 -14.66 -14.76 14.55
C GLY A 20 -15.61 -15.73 13.86
N ARG A 21 -16.36 -15.23 12.86
CA ARG A 21 -17.34 -16.01 12.08
C ARG A 21 -16.81 -16.38 10.70
N TRP A 22 -16.33 -17.61 10.57
CA TRP A 22 -15.87 -18.17 9.29
C TRP A 22 -17.02 -18.65 8.42
N LYS A 23 -16.91 -18.39 7.12
CA LYS A 23 -17.79 -18.96 6.09
C LYS A 23 -16.90 -19.65 5.07
N TYR A 24 -17.23 -20.89 4.72
CA TYR A 24 -16.56 -21.60 3.64
C TYR A 24 -17.43 -21.59 2.39
N VAL A 25 -16.79 -21.42 1.23
CA VAL A 25 -17.47 -21.45 -0.07
C VAL A 25 -16.66 -22.33 -1.01
N VAL A 26 -17.31 -23.31 -1.64
CA VAL A 26 -16.68 -24.12 -2.69
C VAL A 26 -16.93 -23.45 -4.03
N LEU A 27 -15.87 -22.86 -4.60
CA LEU A 27 -15.90 -22.33 -5.96
C LEU A 27 -15.86 -23.48 -6.95
N ARG A 28 -16.85 -23.52 -7.83
CA ARG A 28 -16.97 -24.49 -8.93
C ARG A 28 -16.65 -23.79 -10.25
N PRO A 29 -16.17 -24.51 -11.28
CA PRO A 29 -15.96 -23.94 -12.61
C PRO A 29 -17.21 -23.17 -13.10
N GLY A 30 -16.97 -22.02 -13.73
CA GLY A 30 -18.03 -21.12 -14.22
C GLY A 30 -18.65 -20.20 -13.17
N ARG A 31 -18.19 -20.23 -11.91
CA ARG A 31 -18.63 -19.29 -10.87
C ARG A 31 -17.60 -18.19 -10.65
N THR A 32 -18.10 -16.97 -10.43
CA THR A 32 -17.30 -15.80 -10.05
C THR A 32 -17.67 -15.39 -8.63
N THR A 33 -16.67 -14.98 -7.85
CA THR A 33 -16.87 -14.42 -6.52
C THR A 33 -16.23 -13.04 -6.45
N PHE A 34 -16.84 -12.14 -5.67
CA PHE A 34 -16.29 -10.82 -5.37
C PHE A 34 -16.05 -10.74 -3.87
N LEU A 35 -14.80 -10.45 -3.49
CA LEU A 35 -14.43 -10.16 -2.11
C LEU A 35 -14.32 -8.64 -1.98
N THR A 36 -15.04 -8.09 -1.01
CA THR A 36 -15.03 -6.67 -0.71
C THR A 36 -13.73 -6.30 0.04
N SER A 37 -13.32 -5.04 -0.02
CA SER A 37 -12.08 -4.54 0.60
C SER A 37 -11.94 -5.01 2.06
N ALA A 38 -10.73 -5.40 2.45
CA ALA A 38 -10.39 -5.92 3.78
C ALA A 38 -11.07 -7.26 4.16
N THR A 39 -11.54 -8.06 3.19
CA THR A 39 -12.03 -9.41 3.49
C THR A 39 -10.85 -10.35 3.76
N ILE A 40 -10.71 -10.79 5.01
CA ILE A 40 -9.77 -11.86 5.40
C ILE A 40 -10.26 -13.17 4.79
N HIS A 41 -9.41 -13.85 4.02
CA HIS A 41 -9.77 -15.10 3.35
C HIS A 41 -8.54 -15.99 3.14
N TYR A 42 -8.81 -17.30 3.03
CA TYR A 42 -7.84 -18.31 2.64
C TYR A 42 -8.43 -19.10 1.47
N ALA A 43 -7.59 -19.44 0.50
CA ALA A 43 -8.02 -20.10 -0.74
C ALA A 43 -7.29 -21.46 -0.94
N PRO A 44 -7.56 -22.48 -0.10
CA PRO A 44 -6.98 -23.80 -0.30
C PRO A 44 -7.55 -24.48 -1.55
N ARG A 45 -6.71 -25.24 -2.26
CA ARG A 45 -7.13 -26.07 -3.40
C ARG A 45 -7.58 -27.44 -2.90
N LEU A 46 -8.77 -27.87 -3.33
CA LEU A 46 -9.27 -29.22 -3.06
C LEU A 46 -8.52 -30.25 -3.93
N PRO A 47 -8.17 -31.44 -3.40
CA PRO A 47 -7.44 -32.47 -4.14
C PRO A 47 -8.38 -33.26 -5.08
N LYS A 48 -9.07 -32.56 -5.99
CA LYS A 48 -10.04 -33.16 -6.93
C LYS A 48 -9.69 -32.95 -8.41
N GLY A 49 -8.47 -32.53 -8.69
CA GLY A 49 -7.97 -32.27 -10.03
C GLY A 49 -7.19 -30.96 -10.13
N GLN A 50 -6.65 -30.68 -11.32
CA GLN A 50 -6.03 -29.39 -11.62
C GLN A 50 -7.11 -28.30 -11.65
N THR A 51 -6.79 -27.13 -11.10
CA THR A 51 -7.68 -25.97 -11.07
C THR A 51 -6.96 -24.78 -11.67
N LEU A 52 -7.68 -23.99 -12.48
CA LEU A 52 -7.25 -22.70 -13.00
C LEU A 52 -8.31 -21.67 -12.63
N MET A 53 -7.88 -20.53 -12.10
CA MET A 53 -8.73 -19.40 -11.76
C MET A 53 -8.09 -18.13 -12.30
N ALA A 54 -8.90 -17.26 -12.91
CA ALA A 54 -8.51 -15.89 -13.24
C ALA A 54 -9.09 -14.95 -12.17
N GLY A 55 -8.31 -13.95 -11.77
CA GLY A 55 -8.69 -12.99 -10.74
C GLY A 55 -7.92 -11.69 -10.86
N GLY A 56 -8.30 -10.72 -10.05
CA GLY A 56 -7.66 -9.42 -9.96
C GLY A 56 -8.28 -8.55 -8.87
N HIS A 57 -7.75 -7.34 -8.71
CA HIS A 57 -8.20 -6.38 -7.72
C HIS A 57 -8.83 -5.17 -8.41
N ILE A 58 -9.99 -4.73 -7.91
CA ILE A 58 -10.70 -3.56 -8.42
C ILE A 58 -11.05 -2.66 -7.22
N PRO A 59 -10.51 -1.43 -7.15
CA PRO A 59 -10.95 -0.44 -6.17
C PRO A 59 -12.41 -0.05 -6.39
N GLN A 60 -13.20 0.01 -5.32
CA GLN A 60 -14.60 0.43 -5.37
C GLN A 60 -14.78 1.71 -4.57
N TRP A 61 -15.43 2.72 -5.18
CA TRP A 61 -15.66 4.03 -4.56
C TRP A 61 -16.34 3.95 -3.18
N PRO A 62 -17.41 3.15 -2.99
CA PRO A 62 -18.08 3.07 -1.69
C PRO A 62 -17.22 2.49 -0.57
N ASN A 63 -16.06 1.91 -0.88
CA ASN A 63 -15.16 1.27 0.09
C ASN A 63 -13.74 1.84 0.02
N ILE A 64 -13.58 3.07 -0.52
CA ILE A 64 -12.26 3.62 -0.83
C ILE A 64 -11.48 4.01 0.43
N GLU A 65 -12.17 4.54 1.46
CA GLU A 65 -11.60 4.76 2.80
C GLU A 65 -11.08 3.45 3.40
N ARG A 66 -11.95 2.45 3.44
CA ARG A 66 -11.63 1.12 3.99
C ARG A 66 -10.48 0.46 3.24
N TRP A 67 -10.39 0.66 1.93
CA TRP A 67 -9.24 0.21 1.16
C TRP A 67 -7.95 0.89 1.64
N MET A 68 -7.93 2.22 1.82
CA MET A 68 -6.74 2.89 2.36
C MET A 68 -6.40 2.50 3.80
N GLU A 69 -7.39 2.32 4.66
CA GLU A 69 -7.16 1.79 6.01
C GLU A 69 -6.47 0.40 5.94
N THR A 70 -6.87 -0.43 4.99
CA THR A 70 -6.26 -1.75 4.74
C THR A 70 -4.82 -1.61 4.26
N MET A 71 -4.55 -0.71 3.31
CA MET A 71 -3.18 -0.44 2.83
C MET A 71 -2.26 0.00 3.97
N ILE A 72 -2.75 0.86 4.87
CA ILE A 72 -2.01 1.28 6.08
C ILE A 72 -1.79 0.10 7.02
N ALA A 73 -2.81 -0.71 7.28
CA ALA A 73 -2.72 -1.86 8.17
C ALA A 73 -1.70 -2.90 7.66
N GLN A 74 -1.71 -3.18 6.36
CA GLN A 74 -0.76 -4.10 5.71
C GLN A 74 0.66 -3.54 5.70
N MET A 75 0.83 -2.22 5.51
CA MET A 75 2.14 -1.58 5.62
C MET A 75 2.72 -1.69 7.05
N LYS A 76 1.88 -1.62 8.08
CA LYS A 76 2.30 -1.79 9.49
C LYS A 76 2.55 -3.25 9.86
N ASN A 77 1.87 -4.18 9.20
CA ASN A 77 1.89 -5.61 9.53
C ASN A 77 2.10 -6.43 8.24
N PRO A 78 3.33 -6.46 7.68
CA PRO A 78 3.59 -7.06 6.37
C PRO A 78 3.24 -8.55 6.30
N ASP A 79 3.29 -9.28 7.42
CA ASP A 79 2.93 -10.71 7.50
C ASP A 79 1.43 -11.00 7.31
N THR A 80 0.60 -9.95 7.23
CA THR A 80 -0.85 -10.05 7.02
C THR A 80 -1.26 -10.01 5.56
N THR A 81 -0.30 -9.88 4.64
CA THR A 81 -0.56 -9.80 3.20
C THR A 81 0.44 -10.64 2.41
N ASN A 82 0.00 -11.12 1.25
CA ASN A 82 0.87 -11.76 0.26
C ASN A 82 1.39 -10.78 -0.79
N GLU A 83 0.97 -9.52 -0.72
CA GLU A 83 1.40 -8.45 -1.63
C GLU A 83 2.69 -7.79 -1.18
N ASP A 84 3.47 -7.30 -2.15
CA ASP A 84 4.69 -6.53 -1.88
C ASP A 84 4.34 -5.08 -1.52
N MET A 85 4.28 -4.82 -0.21
CA MET A 85 3.96 -3.51 0.34
C MET A 85 5.08 -2.48 0.18
N GLU A 86 6.32 -2.90 -0.05
CA GLU A 86 7.44 -1.97 -0.19
C GLU A 86 7.57 -1.48 -1.63
N LEU A 87 7.50 -2.37 -2.63
CA LEU A 87 7.76 -2.02 -4.02
C LEU A 87 6.53 -1.57 -4.80
N THR A 88 5.35 -2.14 -4.49
CA THR A 88 4.17 -2.00 -5.37
C THR A 88 3.07 -1.13 -4.76
N ALA A 89 2.88 -1.18 -3.44
CA ALA A 89 1.77 -0.48 -2.78
C ALA A 89 1.76 1.04 -3.03
N GLY A 90 2.93 1.70 -2.99
CA GLY A 90 3.02 3.14 -3.25
C GLY A 90 2.54 3.54 -4.65
N LYS A 91 2.75 2.69 -5.67
CA LYS A 91 2.28 2.93 -7.04
C LYS A 91 0.76 2.85 -7.12
N TYR A 92 0.15 1.86 -6.46
CA TYR A 92 -1.31 1.73 -6.39
C TYR A 92 -1.97 2.88 -5.65
N VAL A 93 -1.44 3.25 -4.48
CA VAL A 93 -1.94 4.39 -3.70
C VAL A 93 -1.87 5.67 -4.51
N LYS A 94 -0.75 5.91 -5.21
CA LYS A 94 -0.62 7.07 -6.10
C LYS A 94 -1.65 7.05 -7.22
N ALA A 95 -1.80 5.94 -7.94
CA ALA A 95 -2.72 5.84 -9.06
C ALA A 95 -4.18 6.12 -8.63
N VAL A 96 -4.59 5.60 -7.48
CA VAL A 96 -5.94 5.86 -6.94
C VAL A 96 -6.10 7.30 -6.47
N ALA A 97 -5.08 7.88 -5.84
CA ALA A 97 -5.09 9.28 -5.43
C ALA A 97 -5.21 10.23 -6.61
N ASP A 98 -4.48 9.97 -7.70
CA ASP A 98 -4.58 10.73 -8.95
C ASP A 98 -6.00 10.62 -9.53
N LEU A 99 -6.58 9.40 -9.59
CA LEU A 99 -7.94 9.17 -10.06
C LEU A 99 -9.00 9.93 -9.26
N ILE A 100 -8.88 9.98 -7.92
CA ILE A 100 -9.82 10.71 -7.07
C ILE A 100 -9.65 12.22 -7.26
N HIS A 101 -8.41 12.71 -7.35
CA HIS A 101 -8.11 14.12 -7.59
C HIS A 101 -8.68 14.62 -8.93
N ASP A 102 -8.60 13.80 -9.98
CA ASP A 102 -9.19 14.11 -11.29
C ASP A 102 -10.71 13.97 -11.30
N ARG A 103 -11.27 13.09 -10.45
CA ARG A 103 -12.71 12.92 -10.29
C ARG A 103 -13.40 14.02 -9.49
N ASP A 104 -12.74 14.59 -8.47
CA ASP A 104 -13.22 15.79 -7.76
C ASP A 104 -13.50 16.95 -8.73
N LYS A 105 -12.79 16.95 -9.87
CA LYS A 105 -13.01 17.92 -10.95
C LYS A 105 -14.15 17.55 -11.91
N SER A 106 -14.72 16.35 -11.86
CA SER A 106 -15.58 15.84 -12.95
C SER A 106 -16.85 15.04 -12.60
N ILE A 107 -17.00 14.28 -11.50
CA ILE A 107 -18.24 13.47 -11.25
C ILE A 107 -18.55 13.25 -9.75
N GLY A 108 -19.77 13.58 -9.33
CA GLY A 108 -20.21 13.74 -7.93
C GLY A 108 -20.80 12.53 -7.18
N ASP A 109 -20.19 11.33 -7.25
CA ASP A 109 -20.65 10.19 -6.41
C ASP A 109 -19.77 9.91 -5.19
N LEU A 110 -18.59 10.55 -5.08
CA LEU A 110 -17.78 10.50 -3.87
C LEU A 110 -18.02 11.80 -3.10
N ASP A 111 -18.54 11.70 -1.88
CA ASP A 111 -18.72 12.91 -1.08
C ASP A 111 -17.36 13.48 -0.66
N LYS A 112 -17.35 14.79 -0.42
CA LYS A 112 -16.13 15.54 -0.12
C LYS A 112 -15.46 15.10 1.17
N GLU A 113 -16.24 14.60 2.13
CA GLU A 113 -15.71 14.17 3.42
C GLU A 113 -14.94 12.86 3.26
N THR A 114 -15.52 11.90 2.54
CA THR A 114 -14.83 10.66 2.18
C THR A 114 -13.56 10.90 1.39
N ALA A 115 -13.59 11.83 0.42
CA ALA A 115 -12.38 12.21 -0.31
C ALA A 115 -11.32 12.83 0.63
N ARG A 116 -11.73 13.71 1.55
CA ARG A 116 -10.84 14.34 2.52
C ARG A 116 -10.17 13.30 3.43
N GLU A 117 -10.96 12.38 4.02
CA GLU A 117 -10.45 11.32 4.88
C GLU A 117 -9.50 10.37 4.13
N PHE A 118 -9.84 10.03 2.89
CA PHE A 118 -8.95 9.27 2.01
C PHE A 118 -7.57 9.94 1.87
N PHE A 119 -7.53 11.25 1.56
CA PHE A 119 -6.25 11.95 1.39
C PHE A 119 -5.46 12.12 2.70
N GLU A 120 -6.12 12.23 3.85
CA GLU A 120 -5.41 12.17 5.14
C GLU A 120 -4.76 10.81 5.37
N ASN A 121 -5.46 9.72 5.04
CA ASN A 121 -4.90 8.37 5.09
C ASN A 121 -3.75 8.16 4.08
N VAL A 122 -3.82 8.77 2.89
CA VAL A 122 -2.70 8.73 1.92
C VAL A 122 -1.44 9.34 2.53
N LYS A 123 -1.53 10.45 3.27
CA LYS A 123 -0.37 11.05 3.95
C LYS A 123 0.22 10.11 5.00
N VAL A 124 -0.63 9.47 5.81
CA VAL A 124 -0.20 8.48 6.81
C VAL A 124 0.52 7.31 6.13
N PHE A 125 -0.05 6.79 5.05
CA PHE A 125 0.55 5.72 4.26
C PHE A 125 1.93 6.13 3.71
N GLN A 126 2.05 7.32 3.12
CA GLN A 126 3.31 7.81 2.55
C GLN A 126 4.42 7.93 3.60
N THR A 127 4.10 8.40 4.81
CA THR A 127 5.06 8.46 5.92
C THR A 127 5.57 7.06 6.28
N LEU A 128 4.66 6.09 6.45
CA LEU A 128 5.03 4.71 6.79
C LEU A 128 5.85 4.03 5.68
N HIS A 129 5.44 4.25 4.43
CA HIS A 129 6.12 3.70 3.25
C HIS A 129 7.54 4.27 3.11
N TRP A 130 7.70 5.57 3.34
CA TRP A 130 9.03 6.22 3.39
C TRP A 130 9.90 5.67 4.52
N GLU A 131 9.36 5.53 5.72
CA GLU A 131 10.12 4.98 6.86
C GLU A 131 10.56 3.53 6.64
N SER A 132 9.73 2.71 5.99
CA SER A 132 10.08 1.35 5.59
C SER A 132 11.22 1.36 4.56
N ALA A 133 11.11 2.18 3.51
CA ALA A 133 12.17 2.33 2.50
C ALA A 133 13.50 2.84 3.08
N ALA A 134 13.46 3.75 4.07
CA ALA A 134 14.66 4.25 4.74
C ALA A 134 15.35 3.17 5.59
N LYS A 135 14.58 2.24 6.17
CA LYS A 135 15.11 1.12 6.97
C LYS A 135 15.70 -0.01 6.11
N SER A 136 15.16 -0.22 4.91
CA SER A 136 15.67 -1.22 3.97
C SER A 136 16.87 -0.72 3.15
N SER A 137 17.20 0.57 3.24
CA SER A 137 18.38 1.13 2.59
C SER A 137 19.68 0.71 3.30
N PRO A 138 20.72 0.25 2.57
CA PRO A 138 22.01 -0.14 3.15
C PRO A 138 22.59 0.96 4.03
N GLN A 139 23.14 0.59 5.20
CA GLN A 139 23.69 1.48 6.21
C GLN A 139 24.63 2.52 5.59
N GLY A 140 24.17 3.78 5.53
CA GLY A 140 24.88 4.88 4.90
C GLY A 140 24.03 6.11 4.57
N ILE A 141 22.70 5.99 4.65
CA ILE A 141 21.77 7.10 4.43
C ILE A 141 21.16 7.51 5.77
N ILE A 142 21.52 8.70 6.26
CA ILE A 142 20.87 9.34 7.42
C ILE A 142 20.01 10.47 6.86
N CYS A 143 18.69 10.29 6.91
CA CYS A 143 17.73 11.33 6.53
C CYS A 143 17.42 12.19 7.75
N GLN A 144 17.77 13.48 7.73
CA GLN A 144 17.24 14.48 8.65
C GLN A 144 16.48 15.55 7.86
N GLY A 145 15.16 15.61 8.04
CA GLY A 145 14.28 16.58 7.37
C GLY A 145 14.16 16.38 5.86
N LYS A 146 13.92 17.47 5.11
CA LYS A 146 13.76 17.51 3.63
C LYS A 146 15.09 17.37 2.86
N SER A 147 16.12 16.81 3.48
CA SER A 147 17.45 16.71 2.91
C SER A 147 18.01 15.30 3.10
N LEU A 148 18.56 14.76 2.03
CA LEU A 148 19.17 13.44 2.00
C LEU A 148 20.68 13.61 2.12
N LEU A 149 21.27 13.09 3.20
CA LEU A 149 22.73 13.00 3.34
C LEU A 149 23.16 11.59 2.93
N LEU A 150 23.92 11.51 1.84
CA LEU A 150 24.47 10.25 1.34
C LEU A 150 25.95 10.16 1.70
N ARG A 151 26.38 9.06 2.32
CA ARG A 151 27.79 8.70 2.45
C ARG A 151 28.13 7.58 1.48
N LEU A 152 28.88 7.90 0.44
CA LEU A 152 29.59 6.92 -0.40
C LEU A 152 31.09 7.11 -0.16
N GLY A 153 31.78 6.05 0.26
CA GLY A 153 33.26 6.05 0.34
C GLY A 153 33.91 6.94 1.40
N GLY A 154 33.18 7.39 2.43
CA GLY A 154 33.75 8.14 3.57
C GLY A 154 33.62 9.66 3.50
N SER A 155 33.16 10.23 2.39
CA SER A 155 32.88 11.67 2.26
C SER A 155 31.37 11.95 2.26
N PRO A 156 30.88 12.91 3.06
CA PRO A 156 29.46 13.25 3.08
C PRO A 156 29.08 14.16 1.91
N PHE A 157 28.00 13.83 1.19
CA PHE A 157 27.38 14.70 0.18
C PHE A 157 25.96 15.10 0.61
N LEU A 158 25.63 16.37 0.43
CA LEU A 158 24.33 16.95 0.80
C LEU A 158 23.47 17.11 -0.47
N VAL A 159 22.38 16.35 -0.56
CA VAL A 159 21.38 16.54 -1.61
C VAL A 159 20.28 17.46 -1.07
N ARG A 160 20.17 18.66 -1.64
CA ARG A 160 19.07 19.60 -1.37
C ARG A 160 18.11 19.60 -2.55
N GLU A 161 16.82 19.51 -2.25
CA GLU A 161 15.75 19.64 -3.24
C GLU A 161 15.76 21.07 -3.82
N GLY A 162 16.13 21.22 -5.09
CA GLY A 162 16.04 22.48 -5.81
C GLY A 162 14.59 22.73 -6.26
N ARG A 163 14.06 23.92 -5.98
CA ARG A 163 12.81 24.40 -6.62
C ARG A 163 13.12 24.73 -8.09
N THR A 164 12.61 23.95 -9.04
CA THR A 164 12.20 24.41 -10.38
C THR A 164 11.33 23.34 -11.07
N ASP A 165 10.39 23.81 -11.90
CA ASP A 165 9.23 23.12 -12.47
C ASP A 165 9.54 22.07 -13.56
N SER A 166 10.64 21.32 -13.48
CA SER A 166 10.95 20.24 -14.44
C SER A 166 11.82 19.18 -13.78
N LYS A 167 11.24 18.00 -13.52
CA LYS A 167 11.96 16.87 -12.91
C LYS A 167 12.86 16.19 -13.94
N VAL A 168 14.09 16.67 -14.09
CA VAL A 168 15.23 15.92 -14.63
C VAL A 168 16.39 16.11 -13.66
N VAL A 169 16.93 15.01 -13.13
CA VAL A 169 18.15 15.03 -12.32
C VAL A 169 19.33 14.88 -13.29
N GLU A 170 20.04 15.97 -13.57
CA GLU A 170 21.34 15.95 -14.23
C GLU A 170 22.46 15.70 -13.21
N PHE A 171 23.43 14.87 -13.59
CA PHE A 171 24.62 14.58 -12.81
C PHE A 171 25.82 15.20 -13.53
N ASP A 172 26.31 16.34 -13.04
CA ASP A 172 27.58 16.90 -13.48
C ASP A 172 28.73 16.34 -12.63
N ASN A 173 29.64 15.63 -13.30
CA ASN A 173 30.92 15.22 -12.74
C ASN A 173 31.85 16.43 -12.66
N PHE A 174 32.27 16.83 -11.45
CA PHE A 174 33.46 17.67 -11.29
C PHE A 174 34.68 16.79 -11.03
N SER A 175 35.60 16.76 -12.01
CA SER A 175 36.97 16.30 -11.84
C SER A 175 37.72 17.21 -10.87
N ALA A 176 38.34 16.64 -9.86
CA ALA A 176 39.28 17.35 -9.00
C ALA A 176 40.63 17.50 -9.71
N SER A 177 41.20 18.71 -9.65
CA SER A 177 42.64 18.95 -9.68
C SER A 177 43.09 19.32 -8.28
#